data_AF-A0A3D6DT54-F1
#
_entry.id   AF-A0A3D6DT54-F1
#
_cell.length_a   1.000
_cell.length_b   1.000
_cell.length_c   1.000
_cell.angle_alpha   90.00
_cell.angle_beta   90.00
_cell.angle_gamma   90.00
#
_symmetry.space_group_name_H-M   'P 1'
#
loop_
_entity.id
_entity.type
_entity.pdbx_description
1 polymer ?
#
loop_
_entity_poly.entity_id
_entity_poly.type
_entity_poly.pdbx_seq_one_letter_code
_entity_poly.pdbx_strand_id
1 'polypeptide(L)'
;LLSQGYLPTTVKPDFISASKNFQPAGEVHVQIAFHVVCAPEGRLGKLSTAYVNAIQDRYALKKNPNSTTVGVSAIGSVSIPLTPSEDSLVKVASETIPAGPFYDRFFALMQRNLTQHEDEQ
;
A
#
# COMPACT_ATOMS: atom_id res chain seq x y z
N LEU A 1 -3.05 13.17 -4.71
CA LEU A 1 -2.49 11.79 -4.84
C LEU A 1 -1.17 11.60 -4.10
N LEU A 2 -0.51 12.67 -3.66
CA LEU A 2 0.28 12.68 -2.41
C LEU A 2 -0.22 13.84 -1.54
N SER A 3 -1.49 13.77 -1.14
CA SER A 3 -2.15 14.80 -0.32
C SER A 3 -3.32 14.23 0.49
N GLN A 4 -4.09 13.33 -0.11
CA GLN A 4 -5.23 12.68 0.56
C GLN A 4 -4.92 11.22 0.87
N GLY A 5 -4.48 10.99 2.12
CA GLY A 5 -4.36 9.66 2.73
C GLY A 5 -3.12 8.85 2.35
N TYR A 6 -2.12 9.46 1.70
CA TYR A 6 -0.81 8.84 1.53
C TYR A 6 0.12 9.32 2.64
N LEU A 7 0.78 8.37 3.30
CA LEU A 7 1.78 8.60 4.32
C LEU A 7 3.17 8.44 3.70
N PRO A 8 4.01 9.49 3.66
CA PRO A 8 5.39 9.36 3.21
C PRO A 8 6.15 8.37 4.10
N THR A 9 6.82 7.40 3.48
CA THR A 9 7.67 6.43 4.17
C THR A 9 9.15 6.74 4.02
N THR A 10 9.56 7.32 2.88
CA THR A 10 10.93 7.79 2.65
C THR A 10 10.88 9.02 1.77
N VAL A 11 11.64 10.04 2.14
CA VAL A 11 11.79 11.30 1.39
C VAL A 11 13.27 11.60 1.25
N LYS A 12 13.74 11.64 0.02
CA LYS A 12 15.10 12.00 -0.40
C LYS A 12 15.01 13.03 -1.53
N PRO A 13 16.09 13.75 -1.85
CA PRO A 13 16.07 14.74 -2.93
C PRO A 13 15.64 14.20 -4.30
N ASP A 14 15.98 12.94 -4.59
CA ASP A 14 15.76 12.26 -5.87
C ASP A 14 14.72 11.13 -5.78
N PHE A 15 14.16 10.87 -4.59
CA PHE A 15 13.29 9.73 -4.36
C PHE A 15 12.26 9.99 -3.27
N ILE A 16 11.01 9.65 -3.55
CA ILE A 16 9.93 9.66 -2.56
C ILE A 16 9.21 8.32 -2.61
N SER A 17 8.97 7.72 -1.45
CA SER A 17 8.01 6.63 -1.31
C SER A 17 6.93 6.99 -0.31
N ALA A 18 5.73 6.50 -0.56
CA ALA A 18 4.59 6.65 0.31
C ALA A 18 3.69 5.42 0.26
N SER A 19 2.86 5.25 1.29
CA SER A 19 1.83 4.21 1.29
C SER A 19 0.46 4.78 1.61
N LYS A 20 -0.58 4.16 1.09
CA LYS A 20 -1.97 4.43 1.45
C LYS A 20 -2.69 3.13 1.75
N ASN A 21 -3.31 3.07 2.90
CA ASN A 21 -4.08 1.90 3.35
C ASN A 21 -5.57 2.23 3.36
N PHE A 22 -6.39 1.31 2.87
CA PHE A 22 -7.85 1.43 2.93
C PHE A 22 -8.51 0.05 2.83
N GLN A 23 -9.77 -0.02 3.23
CA GLN A 23 -10.55 -1.26 3.28
C GLN A 23 -11.80 -1.09 2.41
N PRO A 24 -11.76 -1.47 1.12
CA PRO A 24 -12.91 -1.31 0.22
C PRO A 24 -14.09 -2.23 0.57
N ALA A 25 -13.83 -3.35 1.26
CA ALA A 25 -14.84 -4.31 1.71
C ALA A 25 -14.41 -4.95 3.05
N GLY A 26 -15.37 -5.48 3.81
CA GLY A 26 -15.21 -5.88 5.22
C GLY A 26 -14.05 -6.82 5.56
N GLU A 27 -13.57 -7.65 4.63
CA GLU A 27 -12.45 -8.59 4.87
C GLU A 27 -11.26 -8.36 3.91
N VAL A 28 -11.32 -7.28 3.12
CA VAL A 28 -10.31 -6.98 2.10
C VAL A 28 -9.55 -5.74 2.50
N HIS A 29 -8.29 -5.89 2.87
CA HIS A 29 -7.40 -4.78 3.16
C HIS A 29 -6.54 -4.50 1.93
N VAL A 30 -6.43 -3.23 1.55
CA VAL A 30 -5.63 -2.81 0.40
C VAL A 30 -4.56 -1.83 0.85
N GLN A 31 -3.35 -2.05 0.39
CA GLN A 31 -2.23 -1.12 0.51
C GLN A 31 -1.77 -0.72 -0.88
N ILE A 32 -1.65 0.59 -1.12
CA ILE A 32 -0.97 1.11 -2.30
C ILE A 32 0.41 1.59 -1.87
N ALA A 33 1.47 0.98 -2.38
CA ALA A 33 2.83 1.48 -2.31
C ALA A 33 3.10 2.37 -3.53
N PHE A 34 3.58 3.58 -3.29
CA PHE A 34 3.82 4.59 -4.33
C PHE A 34 5.27 5.02 -4.29
N HIS A 35 5.91 5.07 -5.45
CA HIS A 35 7.32 5.38 -5.61
C HIS A 35 7.51 6.41 -6.72
N VAL A 36 8.28 7.45 -6.42
CA VAL A 36 8.69 8.50 -7.37
C VAL A 36 10.20 8.60 -7.34
N VAL A 37 10.83 8.57 -8.51
CA VAL A 37 12.27 8.79 -8.70
C VAL A 37 12.45 9.97 -9.65
N CYS A 38 13.25 10.95 -9.27
CA CYS A 38 13.65 12.07 -10.13
C CYS A 38 15.06 11.82 -10.64
N ALA A 39 15.21 11.42 -11.90
CA ALA A 39 16.51 11.23 -12.53
C ALA A 39 16.97 12.54 -13.18
N PRO A 40 18.20 13.01 -12.94
CA PRO A 40 18.71 14.22 -13.60
C PRO A 40 18.89 13.99 -15.10
N GLU A 41 18.57 14.99 -15.90
CA GLU A 41 18.75 15.02 -17.34
C GLU A 41 19.67 16.15 -17.80
N GLY A 42 20.42 15.87 -18.87
CA GLY A 42 21.34 16.82 -19.50
C GLY A 42 22.67 17.03 -18.76
N ARG A 43 23.62 17.66 -19.44
CA ARG A 43 25.00 17.88 -18.92
C ARG A 43 25.10 18.79 -17.70
N LEU A 44 24.05 19.57 -17.40
CA LEU A 44 24.04 20.57 -16.34
C LEU A 44 23.07 20.23 -15.19
N GLY A 45 22.37 19.08 -15.25
CA GLY A 45 21.43 18.66 -14.19
C GLY A 45 20.28 19.63 -13.91
N LYS A 46 20.00 20.56 -14.85
CA LYS A 46 18.92 21.55 -14.72
C LYS A 46 17.55 21.00 -15.08
N LEU A 47 17.51 19.85 -15.74
CA LEU A 47 16.30 19.13 -16.08
C LEU A 47 16.28 17.83 -15.27
N SER A 48 15.09 17.35 -14.94
CA SER A 48 14.93 16.04 -14.32
C SER A 48 13.68 15.38 -14.87
N THR A 49 13.78 14.08 -15.14
CA THR A 49 12.64 13.24 -15.50
C THR A 49 12.17 12.47 -14.29
N ALA A 50 10.88 12.60 -13.98
CA ALA A 50 10.22 11.87 -12.91
C ALA A 50 9.67 10.54 -13.42
N TYR A 51 10.12 9.44 -12.81
CA TYR A 51 9.57 8.10 -12.98
C TYR A 51 8.67 7.77 -11.80
N VAL A 52 7.53 7.15 -12.08
CA VAL A 52 6.50 6.88 -11.07
C VAL A 52 6.02 5.45 -11.19
N ASN A 53 5.90 4.77 -10.07
CA ASN A 53 5.32 3.44 -9.98
C ASN A 53 4.39 3.34 -8.78
N ALA A 54 3.28 2.64 -8.94
CA ALA A 54 2.37 2.30 -7.87
C ALA A 54 1.99 0.83 -7.91
N ILE A 55 2.17 0.15 -6.78
CA ILE A 55 1.84 -1.26 -6.60
C ILE A 55 0.70 -1.34 -5.60
N GLN A 56 -0.34 -2.09 -5.95
CA GLN A 56 -1.46 -2.38 -5.08
C GLN A 56 -1.33 -3.81 -4.54
N ASP A 57 -1.22 -3.92 -3.22
CA ASP A 57 -1.26 -5.17 -2.50
C ASP A 57 -2.64 -5.36 -1.88
N ARG A 58 -3.23 -6.54 -2.07
CA ARG A 58 -4.50 -6.93 -1.45
C ARG A 58 -4.24 -8.03 -0.44
N TYR A 59 -4.81 -7.87 0.74
CA TYR A 59 -4.77 -8.82 1.84
C TYR A 59 -6.18 -9.28 2.16
N ALA A 60 -6.35 -10.58 2.36
CA ALA A 60 -7.59 -11.16 2.86
C ALA A 60 -7.36 -11.77 4.23
N LEU A 61 -8.41 -11.79 5.04
CA LEU A 61 -8.41 -12.53 6.30
C LEU A 61 -8.47 -14.03 5.99
N LYS A 62 -7.43 -14.77 6.37
CA LYS A 62 -7.47 -16.23 6.30
C LYS A 62 -8.03 -16.77 7.61
N LYS A 63 -9.34 -16.99 7.65
CA LYS A 63 -10.01 -17.68 8.76
C LYS A 63 -9.61 -19.15 8.74
N ASN A 64 -8.96 -19.65 9.79
CA ASN A 64 -8.63 -21.07 9.94
C ASN A 64 -9.89 -21.82 10.43
N PRO A 65 -10.50 -22.72 9.62
CA PRO A 65 -11.65 -23.50 10.08
C PRO A 65 -11.16 -24.69 10.91
N ASN A 66 -10.75 -24.45 12.16
CA ASN A 66 -10.59 -25.57 13.10
C ASN A 66 -11.96 -25.94 13.66
N SER A 67 -12.69 -26.80 12.93
CA SER A 67 -13.83 -27.52 13.46
C SER A 67 -13.34 -28.76 14.20
N THR A 68 -13.37 -28.75 15.54
CA THR A 68 -13.12 -29.96 16.35
C THR A 68 -14.03 -29.94 17.57
N THR A 69 -15.25 -30.50 17.45
CA THR A 69 -15.99 -31.00 18.61
C THR A 69 -15.79 -32.51 18.64
N VAL A 70 -14.92 -32.98 19.53
CA VAL A 70 -14.79 -34.40 19.85
C VAL A 70 -15.54 -34.60 21.17
N GLY A 71 -16.74 -35.17 21.09
CA GLY A 71 -17.46 -35.64 22.27
C GLY A 71 -16.85 -36.94 22.75
N VAL A 72 -16.32 -36.97 23.97
CA VAL A 72 -15.92 -38.20 24.64
C VAL A 72 -16.74 -38.30 25.92
N SER A 73 -17.78 -39.13 25.88
CA SER A 73 -18.49 -39.59 27.05
C SER A 73 -17.55 -40.51 27.84
N ALA A 74 -17.55 -40.33 29.16
CA ALA A 74 -16.91 -41.15 30.18
C ALA A 74 -15.43 -40.82 30.51
N ILE A 75 -15.31 -40.06 31.62
CA ILE A 75 -14.22 -40.03 32.60
C ILE A 75 -12.95 -39.26 32.19
N GLY A 76 -12.85 -38.03 32.71
CA GLY A 76 -11.62 -37.23 32.77
C GLY A 76 -11.58 -36.07 31.77
N SER A 77 -11.90 -34.86 32.23
CA SER A 77 -11.78 -33.64 31.43
C SER A 77 -10.31 -33.21 31.35
N VAL A 78 -9.70 -33.31 30.17
CA VAL A 78 -8.43 -32.65 29.86
C VAL A 78 -8.74 -31.24 29.36
N SER A 79 -8.35 -30.22 30.12
CA SER A 79 -8.46 -28.81 29.71
C SER A 79 -7.35 -28.47 28.72
N ILE A 80 -7.69 -28.42 27.43
CA ILE A 80 -6.81 -27.90 26.39
C ILE A 80 -6.88 -26.37 26.44
N PRO A 81 -5.75 -25.65 26.58
CA PRO A 81 -5.74 -24.20 26.45
C PRO A 81 -6.12 -23.84 25.01
N LEU A 82 -7.26 -23.19 24.83
CA LEU A 82 -7.68 -22.62 23.56
C LEU A 82 -6.74 -21.44 23.25
N THR A 83 -5.74 -21.68 22.42
CA THR A 83 -4.99 -20.58 21.80
C THR A 83 -5.97 -19.77 20.94
N PRO A 84 -6.06 -18.44 21.11
CA PRO A 84 -6.94 -17.62 20.29
C PRO A 84 -6.53 -17.77 18.82
N SER A 85 -7.53 -17.94 17.96
CA SER A 85 -7.34 -18.03 16.51
C SER A 85 -6.76 -16.71 16.02
N GLU A 86 -5.50 -16.71 15.59
CA GLU A 86 -4.88 -15.54 14.97
C GLU A 86 -5.48 -15.37 13.57
N ASP A 87 -6.46 -14.48 13.43
CA ASP A 87 -6.86 -13.98 12.12
C ASP A 87 -5.63 -13.32 11.48
N SER A 88 -5.06 -13.98 10.47
CA SER A 88 -3.84 -13.53 9.81
C SER A 88 -4.16 -12.87 8.47
N LEU A 89 -3.59 -11.69 8.24
CA LEU A 89 -3.63 -11.03 6.94
C LEU A 89 -2.66 -11.74 5.98
N VAL A 90 -3.20 -12.48 5.02
CA VAL A 90 -2.40 -13.11 3.97
C VAL A 90 -2.47 -12.23 2.73
N LYS A 91 -1.31 -11.90 2.16
CA LYS A 91 -1.24 -11.21 0.86
C LYS A 91 -1.80 -12.14 -0.22
N VAL A 92 -2.92 -11.75 -0.82
CA VAL A 92 -3.65 -12.57 -1.81
C VAL A 92 -3.45 -12.08 -3.24
N ALA A 93 -3.08 -10.82 -3.45
CA ALA A 93 -2.75 -10.28 -4.77
C ALA A 93 -1.74 -9.13 -4.67
N SER A 94 -0.97 -8.93 -5.74
CA SER A 94 -0.01 -7.84 -5.91
C SER A 94 0.01 -7.46 -7.37
N GLU A 95 -0.39 -6.24 -7.68
CA GLU A 95 -0.53 -5.78 -9.06
C GLU A 95 0.02 -4.37 -9.21
N THR A 96 0.68 -4.11 -10.34
CA THR A 96 1.03 -2.73 -10.72
C THR A 96 -0.24 -2.04 -11.16
N ILE A 97 -0.52 -0.86 -10.59
CA ILE A 97 -1.68 -0.07 -10.99
C ILE A 97 -1.52 0.29 -12.47
N PRO A 98 -2.52 0.00 -13.33
CA PRO A 98 -2.40 0.25 -14.75
C PRO A 98 -2.29 1.75 -15.06
N ALA A 99 -1.63 2.06 -16.17
CA ALA A 99 -1.64 3.39 -16.74
C ALA A 99 -3.08 3.85 -17.01
N GLY A 100 -3.38 5.13 -16.71
CA GLY A 100 -4.72 5.67 -16.85
C GLY A 100 -4.99 6.81 -15.85
N PRO A 101 -6.25 7.01 -15.42
CA PRO A 101 -6.65 8.19 -14.65
C PRO A 101 -5.90 8.40 -13.33
N PHE A 102 -5.28 7.35 -12.81
CA PHE A 102 -4.44 7.41 -11.62
C PHE A 102 -3.16 8.22 -11.87
N TYR A 103 -2.40 7.89 -12.90
CA TYR A 103 -1.16 8.60 -13.24
C TYR A 103 -1.47 9.97 -13.88
N ASP A 104 -2.54 10.09 -14.67
CA ASP A 104 -2.94 11.39 -15.27
C ASP A 104 -3.18 12.44 -14.18
N ARG A 105 -3.92 12.06 -13.13
CA ARG A 105 -4.15 12.95 -11.98
C ARG A 105 -2.87 13.23 -11.22
N PHE A 106 -1.98 12.24 -11.06
CA PHE A 106 -0.68 12.45 -10.41
C PHE A 106 0.14 13.52 -11.14
N PHE A 107 0.36 13.36 -12.45
CA PHE A 107 1.16 14.28 -13.24
C PHE A 107 0.50 15.67 -13.34
N ALA A 108 -0.82 15.74 -13.46
CA ALA A 108 -1.54 17.01 -13.39
C ALA A 108 -1.34 17.73 -12.04
N LEU A 109 -1.33 17.00 -10.91
CA LEU A 109 -1.02 17.61 -9.62
C LEU A 109 0.46 18.00 -9.53
N MET A 110 1.40 17.19 -10.01
CA MET A 110 2.82 17.52 -10.00
C MET A 110 3.09 18.81 -10.79
N GLN A 111 2.58 18.90 -12.02
CA GLN A 111 2.78 20.06 -12.89
C GLN A 111 2.34 21.36 -12.22
N ARG A 112 1.15 21.39 -11.61
CA ARG A 112 0.67 22.63 -10.96
C ARG A 112 1.48 23.04 -9.72
N ASN A 113 2.01 22.08 -8.95
CA ASN A 113 2.77 22.41 -7.74
C ASN A 113 4.17 22.90 -8.10
N LEU A 114 4.75 22.36 -9.18
CA LEU A 114 6.03 22.82 -9.70
C LEU A 114 5.92 24.25 -10.26
N THR A 115 4.86 24.56 -11.03
CA THR A 115 4.66 25.92 -11.56
C THR A 115 4.43 26.95 -10.46
N GLN A 116 3.69 26.60 -9.39
CA GLN A 116 3.49 27.52 -8.25
C GLN A 116 4.81 27.88 -7.55
N HIS A 117 5.74 26.93 -7.44
CA HIS A 117 7.04 27.16 -6.81
C HIS A 117 7.98 28.04 -7.65
N GLU A 118 7.74 28.18 -8.95
CA GLU A 118 8.49 29.10 -9.82
C GLU A 118 8.02 30.55 -9.65
N ASP A 119 6.74 30.77 -9.37
CA ASP A 119 6.18 32.12 -9.17
C ASP A 119 6.55 32.75 -7.81
N GLU A 120 6.99 31.94 -6.83
CA GLU A 120 7.39 32.37 -5.49
C GLU A 120 8.92 32.56 -5.33
N GLN A 121 9.72 32.35 -6.39
CA GLN A 121 11.19 32.48 -6.38
C GLN A 121 11.72 33.72 -7.08
#